data_AF-A0A9D5AR64-F1
#
_entry.id   AF-A0A9D5AR64-F1
#
_cell.length_a   1.000
_cell.length_b   1.000
_cell.length_c   1.000
_cell.angle_alpha   90.00
_cell.angle_beta   90.00
_cell.angle_gamma   90.00
#
_symmetry.space_group_name_H-M   'P 1'
#
loop_
_entity.id
_entity.type
_entity.pdbx_description
1 polymer ?
#
loop_
_entity_poly.entity_id
_entity_poly.type
_entity_poly.pdbx_seq_one_letter_code
_entity_poly.pdbx_strand_id
1 'polypeptide(L)'
;MALSFKIQPFTIATFIFFSLLLSLPHFTASGSPNDLSCLKVSPINFTNSAKEVITNLQKVISILSRFADPFGQSRLLNAVSDCLDLLDMSADQLDWIISATRNPTGKDKSTGNLSSDLRTWLSAVLVNTDTCIEGLQ
;
A
#
# COMPACT_ATOMS: atom_id res chain seq x y z
N MET A 1 -46.72 -34.57 22.41
CA MET A 1 -45.82 -33.57 23.02
C MET A 1 -45.22 -32.76 21.88
N ALA A 2 -45.79 -31.59 21.56
CA ALA A 2 -45.29 -30.73 20.49
C ALA A 2 -44.21 -29.81 21.07
N LEU A 3 -42.96 -29.97 20.63
CA LEU A 3 -41.86 -29.08 20.98
C LEU A 3 -41.95 -27.83 20.09
N SER A 4 -42.58 -26.77 20.60
CA SER A 4 -42.48 -25.44 19.99
C SER A 4 -41.11 -24.85 20.26
N PHE A 5 -40.23 -24.88 19.25
CA PHE A 5 -39.00 -24.08 19.27
C PHE A 5 -39.35 -22.60 19.04
N LYS A 6 -39.32 -21.82 20.11
CA LYS A 6 -39.35 -20.35 20.05
C LYS A 6 -37.96 -19.87 19.58
N ILE A 7 -37.82 -19.60 18.29
CA ILE A 7 -36.60 -19.03 17.72
C ILE A 7 -36.54 -17.56 18.13
N GLN A 8 -35.52 -17.16 18.89
CA GLN A 8 -35.33 -15.78 19.31
C GLN A 8 -34.73 -14.93 18.17
N PRO A 9 -35.12 -13.65 18.02
CA PRO A 9 -34.63 -12.79 16.94
C PRO A 9 -33.11 -12.58 16.98
N PHE A 10 -32.50 -12.69 18.16
CA PHE A 10 -31.05 -12.59 18.35
C PHE A 10 -30.28 -13.69 17.59
N THR A 11 -30.84 -14.90 17.52
CA THR A 11 -30.23 -16.05 16.84
C THR A 11 -30.24 -15.87 15.32
N ILE A 12 -31.29 -15.25 14.78
CA ILE A 12 -31.44 -15.01 13.34
C ILE A 12 -30.40 -13.99 12.87
N ALA A 13 -30.20 -12.91 13.62
CA ALA A 13 -29.20 -11.88 13.29
C ALA A 13 -27.77 -12.44 13.26
N THR A 14 -27.41 -13.31 14.21
CA THR A 14 -26.11 -13.98 14.22
C THR A 14 -25.93 -14.95 13.05
N PHE A 15 -26.98 -15.67 12.66
CA PHE A 15 -26.94 -16.55 11.49
C PHE A 15 -26.78 -15.75 10.20
N ILE A 16 -27.51 -14.65 10.03
CA ILE A 16 -27.38 -13.77 8.86
C ILE A 16 -25.98 -13.18 8.78
N PHE A 17 -25.41 -12.72 9.90
CA PHE A 17 -24.05 -12.18 9.93
C PHE A 17 -23.01 -13.24 9.55
N PHE A 18 -23.15 -14.47 10.06
CA PHE A 18 -22.26 -15.58 9.72
C PHE A 18 -22.41 -16.01 8.25
N SER A 19 -23.63 -16.04 7.72
CA SER A 19 -23.89 -16.29 6.30
C SER A 19 -23.34 -15.18 5.40
N LEU A 20 -23.39 -13.91 5.83
CA LEU A 20 -22.75 -12.80 5.10
C LEU A 20 -21.23 -12.95 5.05
N LEU A 21 -20.60 -13.34 6.16
CA LEU A 21 -19.16 -13.63 6.23
C LEU A 21 -18.74 -14.79 5.33
N LEU A 22 -19.58 -15.83 5.22
CA LEU A 22 -19.36 -16.96 4.32
C LEU A 22 -19.59 -16.61 2.83
N SER A 23 -20.44 -15.63 2.56
CA SER A 23 -20.71 -15.12 1.20
C SER A 23 -19.70 -14.09 0.71
N LEU A 24 -18.79 -13.64 1.58
CA LEU A 24 -17.68 -12.81 1.15
C LEU A 24 -16.85 -13.64 0.18
N PRO A 25 -16.64 -13.18 -1.08
CA PRO A 25 -15.83 -13.92 -2.02
C PRO A 25 -14.44 -14.09 -1.41
N HIS A 26 -14.11 -15.31 -1.01
CA HIS A 26 -12.74 -15.68 -0.73
C HIS A 26 -12.01 -15.50 -2.06
N PHE A 27 -11.25 -14.42 -2.16
CA PHE A 27 -10.33 -14.20 -3.27
C PHE A 27 -9.22 -15.25 -3.15
N THR A 28 -9.50 -16.48 -3.56
CA THR A 28 -8.46 -17.48 -3.79
C THR A 28 -7.78 -17.07 -5.09
N ALA A 29 -6.78 -16.19 -4.97
CA ALA A 29 -5.88 -15.91 -6.08
C ALA A 29 -5.25 -17.25 -6.49
N SER A 30 -5.64 -17.79 -7.65
CA SER A 30 -5.14 -19.08 -8.15
C SER A 30 -3.76 -18.97 -8.80
N GLY A 31 -3.09 -17.82 -8.67
CA GLY A 31 -1.69 -17.66 -9.04
C GLY A 31 -0.82 -18.16 -7.89
N SER A 32 0.33 -18.77 -8.22
CA SER A 32 1.37 -18.99 -7.20
C SER A 32 1.63 -17.65 -6.51
N PRO A 33 1.52 -17.55 -5.17
CA PRO A 33 1.61 -16.27 -4.45
C PRO A 33 2.92 -15.49 -4.68
N ASN A 34 3.91 -16.17 -5.27
CA ASN A 34 5.26 -15.68 -5.57
C ASN A 34 5.53 -15.60 -7.09
N ASP A 35 4.51 -15.67 -7.93
CA ASP A 35 4.66 -15.58 -9.39
C ASP A 35 4.65 -14.11 -9.86
N LEU A 36 5.68 -13.75 -10.61
CA LEU A 36 5.85 -12.45 -11.24
C LEU A 36 4.95 -12.25 -12.46
N SER A 37 4.11 -13.23 -12.82
CA SER A 37 3.10 -13.12 -13.89
C SER A 37 2.12 -11.95 -13.72
N CYS A 38 1.98 -11.40 -12.51
CA CYS A 38 1.23 -10.17 -12.28
C CYS A 38 1.84 -8.94 -12.98
N LEU A 39 3.15 -8.96 -13.26
CA LEU A 39 3.82 -7.91 -14.03
C LEU A 39 3.59 -8.15 -15.52
N LYS A 40 2.97 -7.17 -16.19
CA LYS A 40 2.80 -7.16 -17.66
C LYS A 40 4.09 -6.80 -18.41
N VAL A 41 5.19 -6.63 -17.70
CA VAL A 41 6.51 -6.22 -18.18
C VAL A 41 7.58 -7.11 -17.56
N SER A 42 8.79 -7.10 -18.12
CA SER A 42 9.92 -7.80 -17.50
C SER A 42 10.20 -7.25 -16.08
N PRO A 43 10.47 -8.11 -15.08
CA PRO A 43 10.87 -7.69 -13.73
C PRO A 43 12.06 -6.72 -13.72
N ILE A 44 12.99 -6.86 -14.67
CA ILE A 44 14.15 -5.96 -14.80
C ILE A 44 13.69 -4.55 -15.20
N ASN A 45 12.81 -4.44 -16.19
CA ASN A 45 12.30 -3.14 -16.63
C ASN A 45 11.48 -2.48 -15.52
N PHE A 46 10.64 -3.26 -14.83
CA PHE A 46 9.86 -2.77 -13.70
C PHE A 46 10.73 -2.23 -12.57
N THR A 47 11.75 -2.99 -12.14
CA THR A 47 12.67 -2.53 -11.08
C THR A 47 13.55 -1.37 -11.50
N ASN A 48 13.90 -1.25 -12.79
CA ASN A 48 14.62 -0.10 -13.31
C ASN A 48 13.75 1.17 -13.27
N SER A 49 12.48 1.07 -13.68
CA SER A 49 11.53 2.19 -13.53
C SER A 49 11.34 2.59 -12.07
N ALA A 50 11.20 1.64 -11.15
CA ALA A 50 11.08 1.94 -9.71
C ALA A 50 12.33 2.70 -9.18
N LYS A 51 13.54 2.30 -9.58
CA LYS A 51 14.78 3.01 -9.23
C LYS A 51 14.83 4.43 -9.79
N GLU A 52 14.36 4.62 -11.01
CA GLU A 52 14.29 5.94 -11.63
C GLU A 52 13.36 6.86 -10.83
N VAL A 53 12.21 6.34 -10.38
CA VAL A 53 11.31 7.08 -9.49
C VAL A 53 11.99 7.43 -8.18
N ILE A 54 12.65 6.49 -7.49
CA ILE A 54 13.44 6.78 -6.27
C ILE A 54 14.44 7.91 -6.52
N THR A 55 15.19 7.84 -7.63
CA THR A 55 16.18 8.86 -8.00
C THR A 55 15.52 10.24 -8.15
N ASN A 56 14.32 10.30 -8.72
CA ASN A 56 13.59 11.55 -8.86
C ASN A 56 13.00 12.05 -7.53
N LEU A 57 12.46 11.15 -6.69
CA LEU A 57 12.00 11.50 -5.34
C LEU A 57 13.15 12.09 -4.52
N GLN A 58 14.33 11.49 -4.54
CA GLN A 58 15.52 11.99 -3.84
C GLN A 58 15.92 13.41 -4.29
N LYS A 59 15.80 13.72 -5.59
CA LYS A 59 16.02 15.08 -6.09
C LYS A 59 14.99 16.06 -5.55
N VAL A 60 13.71 15.69 -5.54
CA VAL A 60 12.62 16.53 -5.02
C VAL A 60 12.80 16.76 -3.52
N ILE A 61 13.07 15.71 -2.75
CA ILE A 61 13.41 15.78 -1.32
C ILE A 61 14.55 16.77 -1.11
N SER A 62 15.66 16.65 -1.85
CA SER A 62 16.81 17.56 -1.73
C SER A 62 16.47 19.02 -2.03
N ILE A 63 15.51 19.29 -2.92
CA ILE A 63 15.03 20.65 -3.19
C ILE A 63 14.17 21.15 -2.02
N LEU A 64 13.20 20.35 -1.58
CA LEU A 64 12.26 20.70 -0.52
C LEU A 64 12.93 20.88 0.84
N SER A 65 13.94 20.06 1.17
CA SER A 65 14.70 20.18 2.42
C SER A 65 15.42 21.52 2.58
N ARG A 66 15.66 22.27 1.49
CA ARG A 66 16.23 23.63 1.57
C ARG A 66 15.25 24.66 2.14
N PHE A 67 13.96 24.34 2.05
CA PHE A 67 12.87 25.16 2.56
C PHE A 67 12.38 24.65 3.91
N ALA A 68 12.76 23.44 4.33
CA ALA A 68 12.47 22.96 5.67
C ALA A 68 13.29 23.75 6.70
N ASP A 69 12.60 24.46 7.59
CA ASP A 69 13.21 25.13 8.74
C ASP A 69 12.93 24.30 9.99
N PRO A 70 13.95 23.85 10.74
CA PRO A 70 13.75 23.11 11.99
C PRO A 70 13.01 23.91 13.08
N PHE A 71 12.84 25.22 12.91
CA PHE A 71 12.09 26.09 13.83
C PHE A 71 10.80 26.66 13.23
N GLY A 72 10.36 26.12 12.10
CA GLY A 72 9.29 26.70 11.29
C GLY A 72 7.92 26.73 11.96
N GLN A 73 7.47 27.92 12.36
CA GLN A 73 6.13 28.16 12.90
C GLN A 73 5.07 28.41 11.81
N SER A 74 5.46 28.39 10.53
CA SER A 74 4.54 28.71 9.43
C SER A 74 3.89 27.46 8.85
N ARG A 75 2.63 27.59 8.44
CA ARG A 75 1.86 26.53 7.78
C ARG A 75 2.61 25.93 6.58
N LEU A 76 3.34 26.76 5.84
CA LEU A 76 4.13 26.33 4.68
C LEU A 76 5.30 25.42 5.09
N LEU A 77 5.99 25.73 6.19
CA LEU A 77 7.13 24.94 6.66
C LEU A 77 6.68 23.56 7.16
N ASN A 78 5.52 23.51 7.84
CA ASN A 78 4.89 22.23 8.20
C ASN A 78 4.48 21.43 6.97
N ALA A 79 3.85 22.05 5.97
CA ALA A 79 3.50 21.38 4.72
C ALA A 79 4.72 20.84 3.96
N VAL A 80 5.85 21.56 3.98
CA VAL A 80 7.12 21.06 3.42
C VAL A 80 7.64 19.86 4.22
N SER A 81 7.58 19.91 5.56
CA SER A 81 7.98 18.77 6.41
C SER A 81 7.10 17.54 6.15
N ASP A 82 5.78 17.71 6.13
CA ASP A 82 4.83 16.63 5.85
C ASP A 82 5.07 16.03 4.47
N CYS A 83 5.32 16.87 3.45
CA CYS A 83 5.68 16.38 2.12
C CYS A 83 6.99 15.58 2.15
N LEU A 84 8.03 16.04 2.86
CA LEU A 84 9.30 15.29 2.95
C LEU A 84 9.07 13.89 3.53
N ASP A 85 8.28 13.76 4.60
CA ASP A 85 7.94 12.47 5.21
C ASP A 85 7.17 11.56 4.23
N LEU A 86 6.22 12.12 3.45
CA LEU A 86 5.48 11.37 2.44
C LEU A 86 6.37 10.87 1.29
N LEU A 87 7.31 11.70 0.83
CA LEU A 87 8.24 11.32 -0.24
C LEU A 87 9.27 10.29 0.24
N ASP A 88 9.73 10.38 1.49
CA ASP A 88 10.63 9.39 2.11
C ASP A 88 9.93 8.03 2.26
N MET A 89 8.70 8.02 2.78
CA MET A 89 7.86 6.82 2.85
C MET A 89 7.62 6.20 1.46
N SER A 90 7.49 7.03 0.43
CA SER A 90 7.35 6.56 -0.95
C SER A 90 8.63 5.89 -1.46
N ALA A 91 9.82 6.39 -1.09
CA ALA A 91 11.09 5.76 -1.43
C ALA A 91 11.22 4.38 -0.77
N ASP A 92 10.86 4.25 0.51
CA ASP A 92 10.85 2.97 1.23
C ASP A 92 9.92 1.94 0.56
N GLN A 93 8.72 2.36 0.16
CA GLN A 93 7.76 1.49 -0.54
C GLN A 93 8.28 1.04 -1.91
N LEU A 94 8.98 1.92 -2.64
CA LEU A 94 9.65 1.55 -3.90
C LEU A 94 10.79 0.56 -3.67
N ASP A 95 11.54 0.68 -2.57
CA ASP A 95 12.56 -0.29 -2.19
C ASP A 95 11.96 -1.66 -1.84
N TRP A 96 10.80 -1.70 -1.15
CA TRP A 96 10.07 -2.94 -0.92
C TRP A 96 9.59 -3.58 -2.23
N ILE A 97 9.06 -2.78 -3.16
CA ILE A 97 8.70 -3.21 -4.52
C ILE A 97 9.89 -3.85 -5.23
N ILE A 98 11.06 -3.20 -5.18
CA ILE A 98 12.28 -3.70 -5.80
C ILE A 98 12.73 -5.01 -5.16
N SER A 99 12.73 -5.08 -3.83
CA SER A 99 13.12 -6.26 -3.06
C SER A 99 12.22 -7.46 -3.37
N ALA A 100 10.89 -7.27 -3.28
CA ALA A 100 9.90 -8.31 -3.55
C ALA A 100 9.93 -8.77 -5.01
N THR A 101 10.21 -7.86 -5.95
CA THR A 101 10.35 -8.23 -7.36
C THR A 101 11.60 -9.09 -7.62
N ARG A 102 12.71 -8.83 -6.91
CA ARG A 102 13.95 -9.61 -7.03
C ARG A 102 13.91 -10.93 -6.29
N ASN A 103 13.21 -10.97 -5.16
CA ASN A 103 13.02 -12.17 -4.36
C ASN A 103 11.52 -12.36 -4.05
N PRO A 104 10.73 -12.87 -5.02
CA PRO A 104 9.28 -13.08 -4.87
C PRO A 104 8.89 -14.00 -3.71
N THR A 105 9.81 -14.85 -3.27
CA THR A 105 9.61 -15.78 -2.15
C THR A 105 10.02 -15.20 -0.79
N GLY A 106 10.61 -14.01 -0.78
CA GLY A 106 11.00 -13.30 0.44
C GLY A 106 9.78 -12.83 1.23
N LYS A 107 9.87 -12.85 2.56
CA LYS A 107 8.78 -12.43 3.46
C LYS A 107 9.00 -11.06 4.10
N ASP A 108 10.08 -10.38 3.75
CA ASP A 108 10.40 -9.09 4.36
C ASP A 108 9.33 -8.07 3.95
N LYS A 109 8.53 -7.63 4.93
CA LYS A 109 7.40 -6.69 4.79
C LYS A 109 6.23 -7.18 3.90
N SER A 110 6.34 -8.35 3.28
CA SER A 110 5.34 -8.95 2.38
C SER A 110 4.24 -9.72 3.12
N THR A 111 3.02 -9.72 2.57
CA THR A 111 1.90 -10.56 3.04
C THR A 111 1.98 -12.00 2.51
N GLY A 112 2.96 -12.29 1.66
CA GLY A 112 3.07 -13.53 0.92
C GLY A 112 2.21 -13.57 -0.35
N ASN A 113 1.52 -12.47 -0.70
CA ASN A 113 0.86 -12.30 -2.00
C ASN A 113 1.53 -11.16 -2.76
N LEU A 114 2.45 -11.50 -3.65
CA LEU A 114 3.27 -10.54 -4.38
C LEU A 114 2.41 -9.50 -5.13
N SER A 115 1.38 -9.95 -5.86
CA SER A 115 0.54 -9.04 -6.64
C SER A 115 -0.20 -8.04 -5.76
N SER A 116 -0.68 -8.46 -4.60
CA SER A 116 -1.37 -7.58 -3.65
C SER A 116 -0.40 -6.59 -3.01
N ASP A 117 0.78 -7.06 -2.63
CA ASP A 117 1.82 -6.23 -2.01
C ASP A 117 2.31 -5.14 -2.97
N LEU A 118 2.72 -5.53 -4.18
CA LEU A 118 3.17 -4.59 -5.21
C LEU A 118 2.10 -3.55 -5.54
N ARG A 119 0.84 -3.96 -5.65
CA ARG A 119 -0.28 -3.03 -5.89
C ARG A 119 -0.48 -2.07 -4.73
N THR A 120 -0.40 -2.57 -3.50
CA THR A 120 -0.60 -1.76 -2.29
C THR A 120 0.48 -0.71 -2.15
N TRP A 121 1.75 -1.12 -2.21
CA TRP A 121 2.88 -0.20 -2.11
C TRP A 121 2.90 0.81 -3.25
N LEU A 122 2.64 0.38 -4.49
CA LEU A 122 2.63 1.32 -5.62
C LEU A 122 1.48 2.32 -5.53
N SER A 123 0.32 1.89 -5.04
CA SER A 123 -0.80 2.81 -4.81
C SER A 123 -0.47 3.83 -3.72
N ALA A 124 0.21 3.40 -2.66
CA ALA A 124 0.65 4.29 -1.59
C ALA A 124 1.71 5.30 -2.07
N VAL A 125 2.65 4.90 -2.93
CA VAL A 125 3.62 5.83 -3.57
C VAL A 125 2.88 6.95 -4.31
N LEU A 126 1.89 6.58 -5.13
CA LEU A 126 1.11 7.55 -5.90
C LEU A 126 0.34 8.51 -4.98
N VAL A 127 -0.38 7.97 -4.00
CA VAL A 127 -1.17 8.78 -3.05
C VAL A 127 -0.27 9.69 -2.23
N ASN A 128 0.85 9.19 -1.70
CA ASN A 128 1.79 9.99 -0.93
C ASN A 128 2.36 11.15 -1.76
N THR A 129 2.71 10.89 -3.02
CA THR A 129 3.20 11.95 -3.93
C THR A 129 2.12 12.99 -4.25
N ASP A 130 0.87 12.56 -4.43
CA ASP A 130 -0.26 13.44 -4.73
C ASP A 130 -0.61 14.30 -3.51
N THR A 131 -0.70 13.70 -2.32
CA THR A 131 -0.93 14.41 -1.05
C THR A 131 0.19 15.41 -0.74
N CYS A 132 1.45 15.09 -1.03
CA CYS A 132 2.53 16.09 -0.93
C CYS A 132 2.24 17.31 -1.83
N ILE A 133 1.87 17.08 -3.09
CA ILE A 133 1.59 18.17 -4.04
C ILE A 133 0.39 19.00 -3.57
N GLU A 134 -0.68 18.36 -3.14
CA GLU A 134 -1.88 19.02 -2.61
C GLU A 134 -1.59 19.85 -1.35
N GLY A 135 -0.73 19.36 -0.45
CA GLY A 135 -0.35 20.07 0.78
C GLY A 135 0.45 21.36 0.52
N LEU A 136 1.11 21.47 -0.64
CA LEU A 136 1.91 22.63 -1.05
C LEU A 136 1.13 23.67 -1.86
N GLN A 137 -0.12 23.41 -2.25
CA GLN A 137 -1.01 24.35 -2.95
C GLN A 137 -1.74 25.29 -1.98
#